data_AF-A0AAU9J2R2-F1
#
_entry.id   AF-A0AAU9J2R2-F1
#
_cell.length_a   1.000
_cell.length_b   1.000
_cell.length_c   1.000
_cell.angle_alpha   90.00
_cell.angle_beta   90.00
_cell.angle_gamma   90.00
#
_symmetry.space_group_name_H-M   'P 1'
#
loop_
_entity.id
_entity.type
_entity.pdbx_description
1 polymer ?
#
loop_
_entity_poly.entity_id
_entity_poly.type
_entity_poly.pdbx_seq_one_letter_code
_entity_poly.pdbx_strand_id
1 'polypeptide(L)'
;MVKKRTVKSKQSKTYIPSSQESETYADSYNNGIIQEDLEQIDKYIYQEEMNFFKQEFDKREIEKTSVPEDSIPICADVRNYDFLQLAKIHQEVKGKLFDVIMMDPPWQLSGANPTRGVTISYESLPDPSIRQLPIPKLQNQGLIFIWTINAKYRMSLQLLDCWGYKYVDEVVWVKKTCNNKIAKSHGYWLQHAKETCLVGVKGDLDMSDKEIPDIIFSLRRGQSQKPEEVYQMIEELVPNGSYLEIFGRRNNLRAGWITIGNEI
;
A
#
# COMPACT_ATOMS: atom_id res chain seq x y z
N MET A 1 -99.11 25.97 7.24
CA MET A 1 -99.72 25.61 8.54
C MET A 1 -99.24 24.21 8.91
N VAL A 2 -99.07 23.89 10.20
CA VAL A 2 -98.64 22.57 10.76
C VAL A 2 -97.10 22.38 10.80
N LYS A 3 -96.39 22.81 11.86
CA LYS A 3 -96.14 22.13 13.15
C LYS A 3 -95.69 20.65 13.01
N LYS A 4 -94.41 20.37 13.28
CA LYS A 4 -94.02 19.11 13.93
C LYS A 4 -93.06 19.38 15.09
N ARG A 5 -93.43 18.78 16.22
CA ARG A 5 -92.89 18.95 17.56
C ARG A 5 -91.57 18.19 17.73
N THR A 6 -90.77 18.81 18.58
CA THR A 6 -89.54 18.39 19.26
C THR A 6 -89.69 17.12 20.09
N VAL A 7 -88.59 16.38 20.26
CA VAL A 7 -88.31 15.61 21.48
C VAL A 7 -86.90 15.99 21.96
N LYS A 8 -86.79 16.41 23.22
CA LYS A 8 -85.56 16.80 23.91
C LYS A 8 -84.93 15.59 24.61
N SER A 9 -83.59 15.53 24.66
CA SER A 9 -82.86 14.85 25.73
C SER A 9 -81.78 15.79 26.30
N LYS A 10 -81.51 15.64 27.61
CA LYS A 10 -80.87 16.62 28.50
C LYS A 10 -79.35 16.71 28.35
N GLN A 11 -78.83 17.92 28.56
CA GLN A 11 -77.40 18.23 28.74
C GLN A 11 -76.90 17.85 30.15
N SER A 12 -75.66 17.36 30.23
CA SER A 12 -74.74 17.64 31.35
C SER A 12 -73.40 18.12 30.76
N LYS A 13 -72.92 19.27 31.23
CA LYS A 13 -71.60 19.84 30.90
C LYS A 13 -70.63 19.49 32.02
N THR A 14 -69.42 19.07 31.67
CA THR A 14 -68.19 19.20 32.48
C THR A 14 -67.01 18.98 31.53
N TYR A 15 -66.37 20.06 31.07
CA TYR A 15 -65.10 20.63 31.54
C TYR A 15 -63.88 19.74 31.24
N ILE A 16 -63.00 20.27 30.38
CA ILE A 16 -61.75 19.66 29.91
C ILE A 16 -60.60 20.10 30.84
N PRO A 17 -59.76 19.20 31.36
CA PRO A 17 -58.40 19.53 31.75
C PRO A 17 -57.42 19.25 30.58
N SER A 18 -56.46 20.15 30.45
CA SER A 18 -55.42 20.20 29.43
C SER A 18 -54.40 19.07 29.54
N SER A 19 -53.88 18.71 28.37
CA SER A 19 -52.67 17.93 28.10
C SER A 19 -51.48 18.29 28.98
N GLN A 20 -51.00 17.34 29.78
CA GLN A 20 -49.59 17.05 30.04
C GLN A 20 -49.50 15.80 30.92
N GLU A 21 -48.45 15.00 30.69
CA GLU A 21 -48.04 13.79 31.45
C GLU A 21 -48.68 12.46 31.05
N SER A 22 -48.27 11.86 29.93
CA SER A 22 -48.16 10.39 29.82
C SER A 22 -47.40 9.89 28.57
N GLU A 23 -46.25 10.45 28.18
CA GLU A 23 -45.45 9.91 27.06
C GLU A 23 -43.94 10.13 27.26
N THR A 24 -43.34 9.69 28.36
CA THR A 24 -41.85 9.75 28.47
C THR A 24 -41.29 8.73 29.48
N TYR A 25 -41.50 7.43 29.31
CA TYR A 25 -40.74 6.44 30.12
C TYR A 25 -40.34 5.12 29.43
N ALA A 26 -40.69 4.89 28.16
CA ALA A 26 -40.37 3.62 27.47
C ALA A 26 -39.29 3.73 26.37
N ASP A 27 -39.04 4.92 25.80
CA ASP A 27 -38.19 5.06 24.60
C ASP A 27 -36.71 5.35 24.87
N SER A 28 -36.32 5.75 26.08
CA SER A 28 -34.91 6.00 26.41
C SER A 28 -34.15 4.76 26.90
N TYR A 29 -34.85 3.80 27.51
CA TYR A 29 -34.24 2.57 28.03
C TYR A 29 -33.91 1.57 26.91
N ASN A 30 -34.80 1.42 25.92
CA ASN A 30 -34.57 0.52 24.79
C ASN A 30 -33.48 1.03 23.84
N ASN A 31 -33.38 2.35 23.61
CA ASN A 31 -32.34 2.91 22.76
C ASN A 31 -30.93 2.77 23.38
N GLY A 32 -30.79 2.88 24.70
CA GLY A 32 -29.50 2.68 25.38
C GLY A 32 -29.00 1.24 25.30
N ILE A 33 -29.90 0.26 25.49
CA ILE A 33 -29.57 -1.17 25.40
C ILE A 33 -29.17 -1.55 23.97
N ILE A 34 -29.91 -1.09 22.96
CA ILE A 34 -29.56 -1.33 21.55
C ILE A 34 -28.22 -0.69 21.18
N GLN A 35 -27.92 0.50 21.71
CA GLN A 35 -26.64 1.17 21.46
C GLN A 35 -25.46 0.41 22.09
N GLU A 36 -25.61 -0.07 23.32
CA GLU A 36 -24.60 -0.88 24.02
C GLU A 36 -24.38 -2.24 23.32
N ASP A 37 -25.46 -2.87 22.84
CA ASP A 37 -25.38 -4.12 22.09
C ASP A 37 -24.67 -3.93 20.73
N LEU A 38 -24.95 -2.83 20.02
CA LEU A 38 -24.27 -2.49 18.77
C LEU A 38 -22.78 -2.20 19.00
N GLU A 39 -22.42 -1.47 20.07
CA GLU A 39 -21.01 -1.24 20.43
C GLU A 39 -20.28 -2.54 20.79
N GLN A 40 -20.95 -3.50 21.43
CA GLN A 40 -20.38 -4.82 21.69
C GLN A 40 -20.19 -5.64 20.42
N ILE A 41 -21.14 -5.60 19.49
CA ILE A 41 -21.03 -6.25 18.18
C ILE A 41 -19.87 -5.66 17.38
N ASP A 42 -19.75 -4.33 17.31
CA ASP A 42 -18.64 -3.66 16.61
C ASP A 42 -17.28 -4.04 17.22
N LYS A 43 -17.21 -4.11 18.56
CA LYS A 43 -15.99 -4.53 19.27
C LYS A 43 -15.66 -5.99 18.99
N TYR A 44 -16.66 -6.85 18.91
CA TYR A 44 -16.49 -8.27 18.58
C TYR A 44 -16.04 -8.46 17.13
N ILE A 45 -16.67 -7.78 16.16
CA ILE A 45 -16.26 -7.77 14.75
C ILE A 45 -14.82 -7.28 14.63
N TYR A 46 -14.48 -6.19 15.30
CA TYR A 46 -13.11 -5.68 15.30
C TYR A 46 -12.11 -6.66 15.90
N GLN A 47 -12.47 -7.38 16.97
CA GLN A 47 -11.61 -8.41 17.56
C GLN A 47 -11.44 -9.62 16.64
N GLU A 48 -12.50 -10.09 16.01
CA GLU A 48 -12.44 -11.18 15.02
C GLU A 48 -11.60 -10.78 13.80
N GLU A 49 -11.77 -9.57 13.27
CA GLU A 49 -10.92 -9.03 12.22
C GLU A 49 -9.46 -8.96 12.67
N MET A 50 -9.18 -8.42 13.86
CA MET A 50 -7.81 -8.36 14.39
C MET A 50 -7.19 -9.74 14.62
N ASN A 51 -7.98 -10.71 15.08
CA ASN A 51 -7.53 -12.10 15.27
C ASN A 51 -7.24 -12.77 13.93
N PHE A 52 -8.09 -12.56 12.92
CA PHE A 52 -7.87 -13.01 11.56
C PHE A 52 -6.60 -12.38 10.98
N PHE A 53 -6.44 -11.06 11.07
CA PHE A 53 -5.25 -10.37 10.61
C PHE A 53 -4.00 -10.83 11.35
N LYS A 54 -4.09 -11.12 12.65
CA LYS A 54 -2.97 -11.61 13.46
C LYS A 54 -2.60 -13.05 13.08
N GLN A 55 -3.55 -13.95 12.92
CA GLN A 55 -3.29 -15.31 12.45
C GLN A 55 -2.73 -15.32 11.02
N GLU A 56 -3.30 -14.53 10.11
CA GLU A 56 -2.77 -14.38 8.76
C GLU A 56 -1.40 -13.69 8.75
N PHE A 57 -1.13 -12.78 9.68
CA PHE A 57 0.19 -12.18 9.83
C PHE A 57 1.21 -13.21 10.37
N ASP A 58 0.85 -13.98 11.40
CA ASP A 58 1.70 -15.02 11.98
C ASP A 58 1.99 -16.17 10.99
N LYS A 59 1.00 -16.60 10.20
CA LYS A 59 1.21 -17.55 9.09
C LYS A 59 2.18 -16.99 8.04
N ARG A 60 1.99 -15.72 7.64
CA ARG A 60 2.89 -15.03 6.69
C ARG A 60 4.30 -14.86 7.26
N GLU A 61 4.47 -14.66 8.56
CA GLU A 61 5.79 -14.62 9.22
C GLU A 61 6.49 -15.98 9.15
N ILE A 62 5.76 -17.09 9.34
CA ILE A 62 6.29 -18.45 9.21
C ILE A 62 6.69 -18.73 7.75
N GLU A 63 5.87 -18.37 6.76
CA GLU A 63 6.19 -18.51 5.33
C GLU A 63 7.39 -17.66 4.89
N LYS A 64 7.59 -16.45 5.46
CA LYS A 64 8.75 -15.58 5.16
C LYS A 64 10.09 -16.15 5.61
N THR A 65 10.12 -17.19 6.45
CA THR A 65 11.37 -17.89 6.79
C THR A 65 11.83 -18.84 5.69
N SER A 66 10.92 -19.31 4.83
CA SER A 66 11.22 -20.12 3.65
C SER A 66 11.28 -19.29 2.38
N VAL A 67 12.23 -19.60 1.50
CA VAL A 67 12.27 -19.01 0.16
C VAL A 67 11.09 -19.61 -0.64
N PRO A 68 10.22 -18.79 -1.25
CA PRO A 68 9.13 -19.30 -2.07
C PRO A 68 9.65 -20.17 -3.22
N GLU A 69 8.87 -21.17 -3.63
CA GLU A 69 9.18 -21.97 -4.81
C GLU A 69 9.35 -21.08 -6.04
N ASP A 70 10.30 -21.39 -6.91
CA ASP A 70 10.69 -20.59 -8.09
C ASP A 70 11.15 -19.14 -7.82
N SER A 71 11.36 -18.75 -6.55
CA SER A 71 12.06 -17.50 -6.21
C SER A 71 13.57 -17.71 -6.31
N ILE A 72 14.28 -16.75 -6.89
CA ILE A 72 15.76 -16.79 -6.98
C ILE A 72 16.35 -15.68 -6.09
N PRO A 73 16.70 -15.99 -4.82
CA PRO A 73 17.37 -15.06 -3.92
C PRO A 73 18.88 -14.97 -4.23
N ILE A 74 19.41 -13.75 -4.35
CA ILE A 74 20.83 -13.48 -4.52
C ILE A 74 21.30 -12.55 -3.40
N CYS A 75 22.02 -13.11 -2.42
CA CYS A 75 22.64 -12.35 -1.35
C CYS A 75 23.98 -11.76 -1.84
N ALA A 76 23.98 -10.49 -2.21
CA ALA A 76 25.16 -9.82 -2.75
C ALA A 76 25.10 -8.29 -2.60
N ASP A 77 26.28 -7.68 -2.50
CA ASP A 77 26.44 -6.23 -2.61
C ASP A 77 26.16 -5.78 -4.04
N VAL A 78 24.99 -5.15 -4.21
CA VAL A 78 24.51 -4.59 -5.47
C VAL A 78 25.55 -3.66 -6.12
N ARG A 79 26.39 -2.98 -5.36
CA ARG A 79 27.42 -2.09 -5.93
C ARG A 79 28.50 -2.84 -6.72
N ASN A 80 28.81 -4.06 -6.28
CA ASN A 80 29.93 -4.85 -6.77
C ASN A 80 29.48 -6.12 -7.52
N TYR A 81 28.16 -6.35 -7.61
CA TYR A 81 27.61 -7.51 -8.25
C TYR A 81 27.78 -7.45 -9.77
N ASP A 82 28.13 -8.58 -10.38
CA ASP A 82 28.31 -8.71 -11.82
C ASP A 82 26.95 -8.84 -12.54
N PHE A 83 26.30 -7.69 -12.72
CA PHE A 83 25.06 -7.57 -13.47
C PHE A 83 25.20 -7.94 -14.96
N LEU A 84 26.40 -7.86 -15.53
CA LEU A 84 26.62 -8.25 -16.93
C LEU A 84 26.58 -9.76 -17.07
N GLN A 85 27.21 -10.48 -16.13
CA GLN A 85 27.10 -11.94 -16.05
C GLN A 85 25.66 -12.38 -15.80
N LEU A 86 24.92 -11.70 -14.90
CA LEU A 86 23.50 -11.98 -14.69
C LEU A 86 22.68 -11.79 -15.97
N ALA A 87 22.84 -10.65 -16.67
CA ALA A 87 22.14 -10.39 -17.91
C ALA A 87 22.43 -11.45 -18.97
N LYS A 88 23.70 -11.86 -19.10
CA LYS A 88 24.14 -12.90 -20.03
C LYS A 88 23.46 -14.24 -19.72
N ILE A 89 23.52 -14.71 -18.47
CA ILE A 89 22.90 -15.97 -18.04
C ILE A 89 21.39 -15.90 -18.27
N HIS A 90 20.75 -14.80 -17.89
CA HIS A 90 19.30 -14.63 -18.06
C HIS A 90 18.91 -14.70 -19.53
N GLN A 91 19.67 -14.03 -20.41
CA GLN A 91 19.46 -14.08 -21.86
C GLN A 91 19.68 -15.49 -22.43
N GLU A 92 20.68 -16.23 -21.98
CA GLU A 92 20.92 -17.62 -22.40
C GLU A 92 19.76 -18.56 -22.00
N VAL A 93 19.19 -18.35 -20.80
CA VAL A 93 18.11 -19.21 -20.27
C VAL A 93 16.73 -18.82 -20.80
N LYS A 94 16.42 -17.53 -20.94
CA LYS A 94 15.08 -17.03 -21.32
C LYS A 94 15.00 -16.53 -22.76
N GLY A 95 16.12 -16.43 -23.48
CA GLY A 95 16.19 -15.87 -24.82
C GLY A 95 16.04 -14.34 -24.89
N LYS A 96 15.90 -13.66 -23.74
CA LYS A 96 15.67 -12.22 -23.63
C LYS A 96 16.21 -11.66 -22.31
N LEU A 97 16.29 -10.33 -22.24
CA LEU A 97 16.58 -9.59 -21.00
C LEU A 97 15.32 -9.45 -20.12
N PHE A 98 15.41 -8.74 -18.99
CA PHE A 98 14.30 -8.58 -18.05
C PHE A 98 13.17 -7.71 -18.63
N ASP A 99 11.92 -8.15 -18.50
CA ASP A 99 10.75 -7.37 -18.90
C ASP A 99 10.40 -6.29 -17.86
N VAL A 100 10.67 -6.56 -16.57
CA VAL A 100 10.46 -5.61 -15.48
C VAL A 100 11.64 -5.58 -14.52
N ILE A 101 12.06 -4.37 -14.15
CA ILE A 101 13.03 -4.13 -13.09
C ILE A 101 12.32 -3.32 -11.99
N MET A 102 12.34 -3.81 -10.74
CA MET A 102 11.89 -3.07 -9.57
C MET A 102 13.09 -2.72 -8.68
N MET A 103 13.11 -1.52 -8.11
CA MET A 103 14.17 -1.08 -7.24
C MET A 103 13.64 -0.31 -6.02
N ASP A 104 14.20 -0.56 -4.85
CA ASP A 104 14.04 0.26 -3.63
C ASP A 104 15.42 0.73 -3.13
N PRO A 105 16.06 1.70 -3.82
CA PRO A 105 17.42 2.10 -3.48
C PRO A 105 17.50 2.65 -2.04
N PRO A 106 18.56 2.32 -1.28
CA PRO A 106 18.73 2.83 0.08
C PRO A 106 19.20 4.29 0.04
N TRP A 107 18.30 5.22 -0.25
CA TRP A 107 18.62 6.63 -0.49
C TRP A 107 19.39 7.30 0.65
N GLN A 108 20.54 7.91 0.33
CA GLN A 108 21.24 8.79 1.28
C GLN A 108 20.59 10.17 1.33
N LEU A 109 20.06 10.55 2.50
CA LEU A 109 19.56 11.90 2.75
C LEU A 109 20.72 12.87 3.01
N SER A 110 20.83 13.91 2.18
CA SER A 110 21.79 14.99 2.38
C SER A 110 21.30 15.92 3.51
N GLY A 111 22.06 16.05 4.59
CA GLY A 111 21.87 17.14 5.57
C GLY A 111 20.80 16.95 6.65
N ALA A 112 20.22 15.76 6.83
CA ALA A 112 19.41 15.49 8.01
C ALA A 112 20.31 15.00 9.14
N ASN A 113 20.67 15.89 10.08
CA ASN A 113 20.82 15.44 11.46
C ASN A 113 19.56 14.62 11.76
N PRO A 114 19.66 13.36 12.23
CA PRO A 114 18.48 12.56 12.50
C PRO A 114 17.58 13.37 13.40
N THR A 115 16.46 13.85 12.87
CA THR A 115 15.50 14.62 13.64
C THR A 115 15.00 13.68 14.73
N ARG A 116 15.56 13.85 15.94
CA ARG A 116 15.10 13.25 17.19
C ARG A 116 15.22 11.72 17.27
N GLY A 117 16.43 11.19 17.05
CA GLY A 117 16.81 9.87 17.59
C GLY A 117 16.30 8.65 16.81
N VAL A 118 15.84 8.82 15.56
CA VAL A 118 15.62 7.67 14.67
C VAL A 118 16.98 7.28 14.07
N THR A 119 17.62 6.28 14.68
CA THR A 119 18.83 5.66 14.14
C THR A 119 18.45 4.95 12.84
N ILE A 120 18.93 5.46 11.71
CA ILE A 120 18.87 4.75 10.44
C ILE A 120 19.93 3.65 10.53
N SER A 121 19.52 2.41 10.77
CA SER A 121 20.43 1.28 10.98
C SER A 121 20.90 0.61 9.68
N TYR A 122 20.56 1.16 8.51
CA TYR A 122 20.96 0.61 7.21
C TYR A 122 21.99 1.50 6.50
N GLU A 123 22.93 0.87 5.79
CA GLU A 123 23.90 1.58 4.94
C GLU A 123 23.15 2.27 3.78
N SER A 124 23.10 3.60 3.80
CA SER A 124 22.56 4.39 2.69
C SER A 124 23.58 4.53 1.56
N LEU A 125 23.11 4.58 0.31
CA LEU A 125 23.93 4.79 -0.88
C LEU A 125 23.86 6.24 -1.40
N PRO A 126 25.00 6.85 -1.72
CA PRO A 126 25.06 8.12 -2.44
C PRO A 126 24.45 8.02 -3.84
N ASP A 127 23.87 9.13 -4.31
CA ASP A 127 23.24 9.20 -5.63
C ASP A 127 24.18 8.79 -6.80
N PRO A 128 25.49 9.16 -6.81
CA PRO A 128 26.41 8.69 -7.84
C PRO A 128 26.58 7.17 -7.89
N SER A 129 26.59 6.51 -6.73
CA SER A 129 26.71 5.04 -6.66
C SER A 129 25.48 4.36 -7.26
N ILE A 130 24.28 4.89 -6.98
CA ILE A 130 23.04 4.39 -7.58
C ILE A 130 23.08 4.63 -9.10
N ARG A 131 23.44 5.84 -9.55
CA ARG A 131 23.50 6.19 -10.98
C ARG A 131 24.42 5.27 -11.79
N GLN A 132 25.51 4.79 -11.21
CA GLN A 132 26.50 3.94 -11.88
C GLN A 132 26.03 2.50 -12.14
N LEU A 133 24.90 2.08 -11.56
CA LEU A 133 24.38 0.74 -11.79
C LEU A 133 24.11 0.51 -13.29
N PRO A 134 24.48 -0.66 -13.83
CA PRO A 134 24.38 -0.95 -15.26
C PRO A 134 22.95 -1.35 -15.68
N ILE A 135 21.93 -0.66 -15.17
CA ILE A 135 20.51 -0.89 -15.47
C ILE A 135 20.23 -0.93 -16.98
N PRO A 136 20.81 -0.06 -17.83
CA PRO A 136 20.58 -0.15 -19.28
C PRO A 136 21.05 -1.45 -19.93
N LYS A 137 21.91 -2.23 -19.28
CA LYS A 137 22.38 -3.53 -19.77
C LYS A 137 21.49 -4.70 -19.35
N LEU A 138 20.58 -4.47 -18.40
CA LEU A 138 19.67 -5.47 -17.86
C LEU A 138 18.34 -5.54 -18.62
N GLN A 139 18.03 -4.53 -19.43
CA GLN A 139 16.76 -4.42 -20.13
C GLN A 139 16.87 -3.58 -21.40
N ASN A 140 16.47 -4.18 -22.53
CA ASN A 140 16.39 -3.52 -23.84
C ASN A 140 15.05 -2.81 -24.04
N GLN A 141 13.96 -3.48 -23.64
CA GLN A 141 12.59 -2.99 -23.69
C GLN A 141 11.84 -3.54 -22.48
N GLY A 142 11.01 -2.72 -21.85
CA GLY A 142 10.29 -3.11 -20.63
C GLY A 142 10.03 -1.93 -19.70
N LEU A 143 9.63 -2.27 -18.48
CA LEU A 143 9.29 -1.30 -17.44
C LEU A 143 10.32 -1.30 -16.32
N ILE A 144 10.52 -0.13 -15.72
CA ILE A 144 11.25 0.03 -14.47
C ILE A 144 10.38 0.72 -13.42
N PHE A 145 10.42 0.20 -12.21
CA PHE A 145 9.72 0.71 -11.03
C PHE A 145 10.75 1.13 -9.99
N ILE A 146 10.74 2.41 -9.58
CA ILE A 146 11.71 2.94 -8.62
C ILE A 146 10.98 3.56 -7.43
N TRP A 147 11.05 2.90 -6.28
CA TRP A 147 10.61 3.50 -5.03
C TRP A 147 11.47 4.72 -4.69
N THR A 148 10.83 5.86 -4.51
CA THR A 148 11.48 7.14 -4.23
C THR A 148 10.90 7.80 -2.99
N ILE A 149 11.78 8.50 -2.28
CA ILE A 149 11.39 9.39 -1.19
C ILE A 149 11.20 10.81 -1.72
N ASN A 150 10.37 11.61 -1.04
CA ASN A 150 10.08 12.99 -1.47
C ASN A 150 11.35 13.82 -1.74
N ALA A 151 12.40 13.65 -0.93
CA ALA A 151 13.68 14.35 -1.10
C ALA A 151 14.47 13.92 -2.34
N LYS A 152 14.20 12.73 -2.89
CA LYS A 152 14.90 12.13 -4.03
C LYS A 152 14.07 12.06 -5.30
N TYR A 153 12.80 12.45 -5.26
CA TYR A 153 11.89 12.41 -6.40
C TYR A 153 12.51 12.98 -7.70
N ARG A 154 13.06 14.20 -7.64
CA ARG A 154 13.74 14.83 -8.80
C ARG A 154 14.98 14.07 -9.27
N MET A 155 15.76 13.51 -8.34
CA MET A 155 16.93 12.69 -8.68
C MET A 155 16.49 11.37 -9.35
N SER A 156 15.42 10.75 -8.86
CA SER A 156 14.89 9.51 -9.42
C SER A 156 14.39 9.70 -10.86
N LEU A 157 13.76 10.84 -11.19
CA LEU A 157 13.44 11.18 -12.58
C LEU A 157 14.70 11.31 -13.45
N GLN A 158 15.74 11.98 -12.95
CA GLN A 158 17.02 12.08 -13.67
C GLN A 158 17.68 10.72 -13.87
N LEU A 159 17.51 9.77 -12.95
CA LEU A 159 18.02 8.40 -13.10
C LEU A 159 17.30 7.66 -14.24
N LEU A 160 15.98 7.79 -14.35
CA LEU A 160 15.22 7.25 -15.48
C LEU A 160 15.79 7.76 -16.81
N ASP A 161 15.92 9.09 -16.95
CA ASP A 161 16.47 9.70 -18.16
C ASP A 161 17.89 9.20 -18.46
N CYS A 162 18.76 9.16 -17.44
CA CYS A 162 20.15 8.70 -17.57
C CYS A 162 20.24 7.22 -18.00
N TRP A 163 19.30 6.40 -17.56
CA TRP A 163 19.23 4.98 -17.93
C TRP A 163 18.44 4.72 -19.21
N GLY A 164 17.97 5.77 -19.89
CA GLY A 164 17.25 5.69 -21.15
C GLY A 164 15.79 5.24 -21.02
N TYR A 165 15.17 5.53 -19.87
CA TYR A 165 13.74 5.33 -19.65
C TYR A 165 13.01 6.65 -19.79
N LYS A 166 11.84 6.62 -20.43
CA LYS A 166 10.89 7.72 -20.40
C LYS A 166 9.98 7.53 -19.19
N TYR A 167 9.89 8.53 -18.33
CA TYR A 167 8.87 8.56 -17.28
C TYR A 167 7.47 8.54 -17.91
N VAL A 168 6.60 7.65 -17.44
CA VAL A 168 5.23 7.49 -17.95
C VAL A 168 4.18 7.65 -16.86
N ASP A 169 4.45 7.18 -15.65
CA ASP A 169 3.47 7.21 -14.56
C ASP A 169 4.12 7.08 -13.18
N GLU A 170 3.33 7.20 -12.12
CA GLU A 170 3.74 6.88 -10.76
C GLU A 170 2.70 6.03 -10.02
N VAL A 171 3.16 5.09 -9.22
CA VAL A 171 2.32 4.36 -8.27
C VAL A 171 2.48 4.98 -6.88
N VAL A 172 1.37 5.32 -6.23
CA VAL A 172 1.36 5.92 -4.91
C VAL A 172 0.88 4.94 -3.86
N TRP A 173 1.75 4.61 -2.90
CA TRP A 173 1.36 3.87 -1.72
C TRP A 173 0.90 4.83 -0.61
N VAL A 174 -0.40 4.86 -0.37
CA VAL A 174 -1.01 5.54 0.78
C VAL A 174 -1.03 4.58 1.97
N LYS A 175 -0.38 4.98 3.06
CA LYS A 175 -0.17 4.12 4.22
C LYS A 175 -1.38 4.14 5.16
N LYS A 176 -1.85 2.96 5.55
CA LYS A 176 -2.88 2.78 6.57
C LYS A 176 -2.32 2.36 7.92
N THR A 177 -2.96 2.80 9.00
CA THR A 177 -2.85 2.19 10.33
C THR A 177 -3.69 0.91 10.39
N CYS A 178 -3.50 0.06 11.40
CA CYS A 178 -4.38 -1.08 11.67
C CYS A 178 -5.87 -0.71 11.76
N ASN A 179 -6.19 0.51 12.24
CA ASN A 179 -7.57 0.99 12.35
C ASN A 179 -8.08 1.70 11.07
N ASN A 180 -7.53 1.37 9.90
CA ASN A 180 -7.90 1.93 8.58
C ASN A 180 -7.80 3.46 8.42
N LYS A 181 -7.09 4.15 9.32
CA LYS A 181 -6.79 5.60 9.19
C LYS A 181 -5.50 5.81 8.39
N ILE A 182 -5.33 7.00 7.82
CA ILE A 182 -4.08 7.40 7.17
C ILE A 182 -2.94 7.42 8.21
N ALA A 183 -1.91 6.60 8.00
CA ALA A 183 -0.73 6.53 8.84
C ALA A 183 0.24 7.66 8.48
N LYS A 184 0.26 8.71 9.32
CA LYS A 184 1.09 9.89 9.13
C LYS A 184 2.41 9.75 9.91
N SER A 185 3.51 10.07 9.25
CA SER A 185 4.84 10.20 9.84
C SER A 185 5.28 11.66 9.83
N HIS A 186 6.32 11.96 10.61
CA HIS A 186 6.95 13.27 10.59
C HIS A 186 7.50 13.61 9.21
N GLY A 187 7.40 14.89 8.84
CA GLY A 187 8.07 15.46 7.70
C GLY A 187 8.39 16.93 7.98
N TYR A 188 9.27 17.50 7.17
CA TYR A 188 9.78 18.86 7.42
C TYR A 188 8.72 19.93 7.18
N TRP A 189 8.07 19.91 6.01
CA TRP A 189 6.99 20.84 5.65
C TRP A 189 5.59 20.26 5.88
N LEU A 190 5.41 18.99 5.51
CA LEU A 190 4.13 18.28 5.58
C LEU A 190 4.35 16.91 6.21
N GLN A 191 3.33 16.38 6.89
CA GLN A 191 3.37 15.01 7.38
C GLN A 191 3.41 14.02 6.21
N HIS A 192 4.27 13.01 6.33
CA HIS A 192 4.45 12.01 5.29
C HIS A 192 3.51 10.84 5.51
N ALA A 193 2.54 10.67 4.61
CA ALA A 193 1.55 9.60 4.66
C ALA A 193 1.59 8.64 3.46
N LYS A 194 2.47 8.93 2.49
CA LYS A 194 2.62 8.17 1.26
C LYS A 194 4.08 7.91 0.91
N GLU A 195 4.31 6.89 0.12
CA GLU A 195 5.53 6.70 -0.67
C GLU A 195 5.16 6.64 -2.15
N THR A 196 6.08 7.04 -3.02
CA THR A 196 5.87 7.03 -4.47
C THR A 196 6.84 6.05 -5.12
N CYS A 197 6.34 5.30 -6.10
CA CYS A 197 7.13 4.45 -6.99
C CYS A 197 7.02 5.02 -8.41
N LEU A 198 8.12 5.50 -8.98
CA LEU A 198 8.12 6.03 -10.34
C LEU A 198 8.12 4.89 -11.36
N VAL A 199 7.35 5.04 -12.44
CA VAL A 199 7.26 4.09 -13.54
C VAL A 199 7.93 4.69 -14.78
N GLY A 200 8.94 4.01 -15.28
CA GLY A 200 9.62 4.34 -16.52
C GLY A 200 9.42 3.25 -17.58
N VAL A 201 9.27 3.65 -18.84
CA VAL A 201 9.21 2.75 -19.99
C VAL A 201 10.48 2.88 -20.84
N LYS A 202 10.94 1.75 -21.38
CA LYS A 202 11.98 1.71 -22.41
C LYS A 202 11.52 0.85 -23.57
N GLY A 203 11.81 1.29 -24.79
CA GLY A 203 11.34 0.63 -26.01
C GLY A 203 9.87 0.95 -26.30
N ASP A 204 9.25 0.13 -27.14
CA ASP A 204 7.87 0.31 -27.59
C ASP A 204 6.99 -0.80 -27.01
N LEU A 205 6.26 -0.48 -25.94
CA LEU A 205 5.36 -1.40 -25.24
C LEU A 205 3.92 -0.97 -25.48
N ASP A 206 3.11 -1.91 -25.97
CA ASP A 206 1.67 -1.72 -26.04
C ASP A 206 1.02 -2.07 -24.69
N MET A 207 0.48 -1.05 -24.03
CA MET A 207 -0.16 -1.15 -22.71
C MET A 207 -1.59 -0.62 -22.73
N SER A 208 -2.22 -0.48 -23.92
CA SER A 208 -3.51 0.22 -24.06
C SER A 208 -4.68 -0.45 -23.34
N ASP A 209 -4.61 -1.76 -23.12
CA ASP A 209 -5.75 -2.57 -22.66
C ASP A 209 -5.68 -2.93 -21.16
N LYS A 210 -4.84 -2.22 -20.40
CA LYS A 210 -4.59 -2.50 -18.98
C LYS A 210 -5.27 -1.46 -18.08
N GLU A 211 -6.26 -1.89 -17.29
CA GLU A 211 -6.97 -1.06 -16.33
C GLU A 211 -6.48 -1.36 -14.90
N ILE A 212 -5.34 -0.80 -14.53
CA ILE A 212 -4.72 -1.02 -13.22
C ILE A 212 -4.64 0.31 -12.46
N PRO A 213 -5.14 0.38 -11.21
CA PRO A 213 -5.10 1.61 -10.43
C PRO A 213 -3.68 1.97 -10.00
N ASP A 214 -3.35 3.25 -10.07
CA ASP A 214 -2.06 3.84 -9.68
C ASP A 214 -1.91 4.01 -8.15
N ILE A 215 -2.93 3.69 -7.36
CA ILE A 215 -2.93 3.84 -5.91
C ILE A 215 -2.93 2.48 -5.22
N ILE A 216 -1.97 2.30 -4.32
CA ILE A 216 -1.97 1.21 -3.33
C ILE A 216 -2.41 1.78 -1.99
N PHE A 217 -3.53 1.30 -1.45
CA PHE A 217 -4.01 1.71 -0.13
C PHE A 217 -3.94 0.55 0.88
N SER A 218 -2.77 0.37 1.49
CA SER A 218 -2.47 -0.80 2.35
C SER A 218 -1.79 -0.43 3.66
N LEU A 219 -1.74 -1.39 4.58
CA LEU A 219 -1.18 -1.21 5.93
C LEU A 219 0.30 -0.87 5.89
N ARG A 220 0.73 0.08 6.72
CA ARG A 220 2.16 0.27 7.02
C ARG A 220 2.65 -0.93 7.83
N ARG A 221 3.57 -1.70 7.25
CA ARG A 221 4.15 -2.91 7.87
C ARG A 221 5.46 -2.55 8.58
N GLY A 222 6.41 -3.49 8.61
CA GLY A 222 7.74 -3.29 9.20
C GLY A 222 8.49 -2.08 8.61
N GLN A 223 9.59 -1.71 9.26
CA GLN A 223 10.39 -0.55 8.83
C GLN A 223 10.85 -0.73 7.38
N SER A 224 10.53 0.26 6.54
CA SER A 224 10.87 0.27 5.11
C SER A 224 10.35 -0.93 4.30
N GLN A 225 9.36 -1.68 4.82
CA GLN A 225 8.71 -2.75 4.08
C GLN A 225 7.67 -2.18 3.12
N LYS A 226 7.87 -2.41 1.82
CA LYS A 226 6.97 -1.99 0.75
C LYS A 226 5.72 -2.89 0.68
N PRO A 227 4.61 -2.41 0.09
CA PRO A 227 3.38 -3.18 -0.03
C PRO A 227 3.57 -4.36 -1.00
N GLU A 228 3.10 -5.55 -0.62
CA GLU A 228 3.09 -6.74 -1.50
C GLU A 228 2.18 -6.53 -2.72
N GLU A 229 1.21 -5.62 -2.61
CA GLU A 229 0.27 -5.26 -3.67
C GLU A 229 0.99 -4.72 -4.93
N VAL A 230 2.21 -4.18 -4.80
CA VAL A 230 2.99 -3.72 -5.97
C VAL A 230 3.40 -4.86 -6.89
N TYR A 231 3.67 -6.05 -6.34
CA TYR A 231 4.06 -7.20 -7.15
C TYR A 231 2.87 -7.74 -7.95
N GLN A 232 1.70 -7.82 -7.32
CA GLN A 232 0.46 -8.24 -7.98
C GLN A 232 0.13 -7.30 -9.14
N MET A 233 0.24 -5.99 -8.90
CA MET A 233 0.07 -4.95 -9.90
C MET A 233 1.03 -5.14 -11.09
N ILE A 234 2.32 -5.36 -10.82
CA ILE A 234 3.34 -5.57 -11.85
C ILE A 234 3.08 -6.86 -12.64
N GLU A 235 2.75 -7.95 -11.97
CA GLU A 235 2.47 -9.27 -12.56
C GLU A 235 1.22 -9.24 -13.45
N GLU A 236 0.21 -8.44 -13.09
CA GLU A 236 -0.99 -8.22 -13.92
C GLU A 236 -0.69 -7.33 -15.14
N LEU A 237 0.14 -6.31 -14.95
CA LEU A 237 0.58 -5.40 -16.00
C LEU A 237 1.41 -6.13 -17.06
N VAL A 238 2.34 -6.99 -16.64
CA VAL A 238 3.25 -7.75 -17.49
C VAL A 238 3.13 -9.24 -17.19
N PRO A 239 2.07 -9.93 -17.64
CA PRO A 239 1.84 -11.32 -17.31
C PRO A 239 2.92 -12.23 -17.91
N ASN A 240 3.38 -13.21 -17.11
CA ASN A 240 4.47 -14.13 -17.47
C ASN A 240 5.79 -13.43 -17.83
N GLY A 241 6.03 -12.24 -17.28
CA GLY A 241 7.26 -11.49 -17.46
C GLY A 241 8.47 -12.12 -16.77
N SER A 242 9.67 -11.70 -17.16
CA SER A 242 10.88 -11.87 -16.38
C SER A 242 11.09 -10.67 -15.46
N TYR A 243 11.12 -10.93 -14.15
CA TYR A 243 11.18 -9.88 -13.13
C TYR A 243 12.50 -9.90 -12.36
N LEU A 244 13.08 -8.72 -12.18
CA LEU A 244 14.26 -8.48 -11.36
C LEU A 244 13.94 -7.43 -10.29
N GLU A 245 14.15 -7.77 -9.02
CA GLU A 245 14.16 -6.81 -7.92
C GLU A 245 15.59 -6.54 -7.44
N ILE A 246 15.98 -5.27 -7.42
CA ILE A 246 17.29 -4.79 -6.96
C ILE A 246 17.13 -4.03 -5.65
N PHE A 247 18.03 -4.30 -4.71
CA PHE A 247 17.93 -3.85 -3.31
C PHE A 247 16.78 -4.51 -2.53
N GLY A 248 16.35 -5.69 -2.95
CA GLY A 248 15.35 -6.46 -2.22
C GLY A 248 15.90 -7.03 -0.91
N ARG A 249 14.99 -7.39 -0.02
CA ARG A 249 15.25 -8.04 1.27
C ARG A 249 14.51 -9.38 1.34
N ARG A 250 14.74 -10.16 2.40
CA ARG A 250 14.07 -11.45 2.58
C ARG A 250 12.53 -11.39 2.54
N ASN A 251 11.92 -10.31 3.03
CA ASN A 251 10.47 -10.12 3.00
C ASN A 251 9.92 -9.72 1.62
N ASN A 252 10.78 -9.51 0.64
CA ASN A 252 10.44 -9.21 -0.75
C ASN A 252 10.41 -10.47 -1.64
N LEU A 253 10.98 -11.59 -1.17
CA LEU A 253 11.12 -12.81 -1.96
C LEU A 253 9.77 -13.30 -2.48
N ARG A 254 9.73 -13.62 -3.77
CA ARG A 254 8.49 -13.94 -4.47
C ARG A 254 8.75 -14.91 -5.62
N ALA A 255 7.84 -15.85 -5.81
CA ALA A 255 7.92 -16.83 -6.88
C ALA A 255 8.05 -16.15 -8.25
N GLY A 256 8.96 -16.62 -9.09
CA GLY A 256 9.21 -16.05 -10.42
C GLY A 256 10.09 -14.79 -10.44
N TRP A 257 10.45 -14.23 -9.29
CA TRP A 257 11.32 -13.07 -9.19
C TRP A 257 12.77 -13.46 -8.91
N ILE A 258 13.69 -12.81 -9.61
CA ILE A 258 15.10 -12.75 -9.19
C ILE A 258 15.23 -11.56 -8.25
N THR A 259 15.64 -11.79 -7.01
CA THR A 259 15.76 -10.73 -6.00
C THR A 259 17.21 -10.63 -5.52
N ILE A 260 17.83 -9.47 -5.68
CA ILE A 260 19.20 -9.21 -5.24
C ILE A 260 19.28 -8.12 -4.16
N GLY A 261 20.01 -8.40 -3.09
CA GLY A 261 20.30 -7.42 -2.04
C GLY A 261 21.18 -7.96 -0.92
N ASN A 262 21.58 -7.05 -0.03
CA ASN A 262 22.45 -7.36 1.12
C ASN A 262 21.72 -8.11 2.25
N GLU A 263 20.38 -8.04 2.28
CA GLU A 263 19.54 -8.51 3.39
C GLU A 263 18.63 -9.68 2.96
N ILE A 264 19.12 -10.49 2.01
CA ILE A 264 18.45 -11.69 1.47
C ILE A 264 18.76 -12.91 2.33
#